data_AF-X1CSZ4-F1
#
_entry.id   AF-X1CSZ4-F1
#
_cell.length_a   1.000
_cell.length_b   1.000
_cell.length_c   1.000
_cell.angle_alpha   90.00
_cell.angle_beta   90.00
_cell.angle_gamma   90.00
#
_symmetry.space_group_name_H-M   'P 1'
#
loop_
_entity.id
_entity.type
_entity.pdbx_description
1 polymer ?
#
loop_
_entity_poly.entity_id
_entity_poly.type
_entity_poly.pdbx_seq_one_letter_code
_entity_poly.pdbx_strand_id
1 'polypeptide(L)'
;VDSMVQGLDWQPSVLGELDTPPGTPVLGDRYLVIATATEDWAEHEKDIAEWDGSVWVFTTPNKGFAVWLEDVGRQRNFNGTDWVFFGSTVDHGSLTGVGPSDHHVKTGNYEVFGLTEEVTALPAAGAENLGRFMRERASTGQATKVYVCMQNSADGHEWVQLGIST
;
A
#
# COMPACT_ATOMS: atom_id res chain seq x y z
N VAL A 1 3.48 -9.89 -25.20
CA VAL A 1 3.84 -10.54 -23.93
C VAL A 1 2.55 -11.05 -23.34
N ASP A 2 2.44 -12.37 -23.19
CA ASP A 2 1.17 -13.02 -22.88
C ASP A 2 0.65 -12.60 -21.50
N SER A 3 -0.66 -12.70 -21.30
CA SER A 3 -1.53 -12.23 -20.19
C SER A 3 -1.20 -12.83 -18.79
N MET A 4 0.05 -13.26 -18.58
CA MET A 4 0.51 -14.12 -17.49
C MET A 4 1.09 -13.36 -16.29
N VAL A 5 1.11 -12.03 -16.28
CA VAL A 5 1.35 -11.29 -15.04
C VAL A 5 0.05 -11.34 -14.23
N GLN A 6 0.00 -12.28 -13.27
CA GLN A 6 -1.03 -12.37 -12.22
C GLN A 6 -2.50 -12.52 -12.68
N GLY A 7 -2.74 -13.01 -13.90
CA GLY A 7 -4.10 -13.19 -14.42
C GLY A 7 -4.78 -11.88 -14.84
N LEU A 8 -3.98 -10.85 -15.15
CA LEU A 8 -4.45 -9.58 -15.67
C LEU A 8 -4.65 -9.64 -17.18
N ASP A 9 -5.83 -9.24 -17.64
CA ASP A 9 -6.20 -9.07 -19.04
C ASP A 9 -5.81 -7.65 -19.51
N TRP A 10 -4.57 -7.53 -19.98
CA TRP A 10 -3.99 -6.25 -20.38
C TRP A 10 -4.66 -5.67 -21.62
N GLN A 11 -5.20 -4.48 -21.48
CA GLN A 11 -5.66 -3.63 -22.56
C GLN A 11 -4.54 -2.69 -23.01
N PRO A 12 -4.61 -2.12 -24.23
CA PRO A 12 -3.72 -1.02 -24.60
C PRO A 12 -3.84 0.14 -23.58
N SER A 13 -2.83 1.01 -23.51
CA SER A 13 -2.86 2.15 -22.60
C SER A 13 -4.02 3.10 -22.92
N VAL A 14 -4.34 3.94 -21.94
CA VAL A 14 -5.23 5.08 -22.08
C VAL A 14 -4.47 6.34 -21.71
N LEU A 15 -4.83 7.45 -22.33
CA LEU A 15 -4.22 8.76 -22.10
C LEU A 15 -4.45 9.24 -20.67
N GLY A 16 -5.63 8.94 -20.11
CA GLY A 16 -5.97 9.26 -18.73
C GLY A 16 -7.40 8.85 -18.38
N GLU A 17 -7.89 9.46 -17.31
CA GLU A 17 -9.21 9.22 -16.73
C GLU A 17 -10.08 10.48 -16.88
N LEU A 18 -11.27 10.36 -17.48
CA LEU A 18 -12.17 11.49 -17.75
C LEU A 18 -13.65 11.10 -17.53
N ASP A 19 -14.54 12.09 -17.46
CA ASP A 19 -16.00 11.95 -17.36
C ASP A 19 -16.76 12.59 -18.53
N THR A 20 -16.01 13.25 -19.40
CA THR A 20 -16.46 14.01 -20.56
C THR A 20 -15.50 13.71 -21.71
N PRO A 21 -15.99 13.47 -22.94
CA PRO A 21 -15.11 13.34 -24.09
C PRO A 21 -14.33 14.65 -24.32
N PRO A 22 -13.04 14.59 -24.68
CA PRO A 22 -12.34 15.78 -25.16
C PRO A 22 -13.00 16.31 -26.44
N GLY A 23 -13.14 17.63 -26.56
CA GLY A 23 -13.83 18.24 -27.71
C GLY A 23 -13.11 18.11 -29.06
N THR A 24 -11.84 17.68 -29.07
CA THR A 24 -11.06 17.43 -30.29
C THR A 24 -10.27 16.13 -30.17
N PRO A 25 -10.92 14.96 -30.19
CA PRO A 25 -10.22 13.69 -30.13
C PRO A 25 -9.49 13.40 -31.44
N VAL A 26 -8.36 12.71 -31.37
CA VAL A 26 -7.65 12.17 -32.53
C VAL A 26 -7.80 10.67 -32.62
N LEU A 27 -7.67 10.12 -33.83
CA LEU A 27 -7.82 8.68 -34.09
C LEU A 27 -6.94 7.87 -33.13
N GLY A 28 -7.55 6.91 -32.43
CA GLY A 28 -6.88 6.04 -31.48
C GLY A 28 -6.70 6.65 -30.08
N ASP A 29 -7.25 7.82 -29.81
CA ASP A 29 -7.32 8.34 -28.43
C ASP A 29 -8.15 7.39 -27.57
N ARG A 30 -7.61 7.04 -26.39
CA ARG A 30 -8.26 6.13 -25.45
C ARG A 30 -8.31 6.74 -24.07
N TYR A 31 -9.46 6.62 -23.40
CA TYR A 31 -9.68 7.14 -22.06
C TYR A 31 -10.44 6.12 -21.22
N LEU A 32 -10.20 6.16 -19.90
CA LEU A 32 -11.02 5.42 -18.96
C LEU A 32 -12.11 6.32 -18.38
N VAL A 33 -13.37 5.90 -18.50
CA VAL A 33 -14.52 6.68 -18.01
C VAL A 33 -14.75 6.34 -16.53
N ILE A 34 -14.46 7.23 -15.58
CA ILE A 34 -14.44 6.86 -14.13
C ILE A 34 -15.39 7.65 -13.22
N ALA A 35 -16.02 8.71 -13.73
CA ALA A 35 -16.98 9.54 -12.99
C ALA A 35 -18.34 9.51 -13.70
N THR A 36 -19.32 10.28 -13.24
CA THR A 36 -20.63 10.39 -13.89
C THR A 36 -20.43 10.88 -15.32
N ALA A 37 -20.62 9.98 -16.28
CA ALA A 37 -20.25 10.24 -17.65
C ALA A 37 -21.29 11.16 -18.31
N THR A 38 -20.83 12.01 -19.20
CA THR A 38 -21.69 13.00 -19.86
C THR A 38 -21.41 13.08 -21.36
N GLU A 39 -22.25 13.82 -22.08
CA GLU A 39 -22.19 13.94 -23.54
C GLU A 39 -22.22 12.56 -24.22
N ASP A 40 -21.37 12.32 -25.21
CA ASP A 40 -21.30 11.05 -25.94
C ASP A 40 -20.91 9.87 -25.04
N TRP A 41 -20.40 10.13 -23.84
CA TRP A 41 -19.99 9.10 -22.88
C TRP A 41 -21.09 8.77 -21.85
N ALA A 42 -22.23 9.45 -21.86
CA ALA A 42 -23.32 9.17 -20.93
C ALA A 42 -23.71 7.67 -20.94
N GLU A 43 -23.92 7.09 -19.76
CA GLU A 43 -24.20 5.66 -19.54
C GLU A 43 -23.03 4.69 -19.80
N HIS A 44 -21.84 5.20 -20.13
CA HIS A 44 -20.61 4.41 -20.34
C HIS A 44 -19.63 4.51 -19.17
N GLU A 45 -20.12 4.71 -17.94
CA GLU A 45 -19.26 4.69 -16.77
C GLU A 45 -18.52 3.35 -16.66
N LYS A 46 -17.21 3.43 -16.41
CA LYS A 46 -16.24 2.34 -16.27
C LYS A 46 -15.82 1.69 -17.59
N ASP A 47 -16.39 2.08 -18.72
CA ASP A 47 -15.92 1.59 -20.01
C ASP A 47 -14.57 2.23 -20.37
N ILE A 48 -13.83 1.55 -21.24
CA ILE A 48 -12.71 2.15 -21.97
C ILE A 48 -13.29 2.73 -23.26
N ALA A 49 -13.20 4.05 -23.43
CA ALA A 49 -13.62 4.76 -24.64
C ALA A 49 -12.44 4.92 -25.59
N GLU A 50 -12.62 4.56 -26.86
CA GLU A 50 -11.62 4.70 -27.93
C GLU A 50 -12.22 5.46 -29.11
N TRP A 51 -11.52 6.49 -29.62
CA TRP A 51 -11.97 7.24 -30.78
C TRP A 51 -11.55 6.55 -32.08
N ASP A 52 -12.52 6.09 -32.88
CA ASP A 52 -12.26 5.40 -34.16
C ASP A 52 -12.01 6.35 -35.35
N GLY A 53 -11.99 7.67 -35.09
CA GLY A 53 -11.90 8.72 -36.09
C GLY A 53 -13.24 9.39 -36.42
N SER A 54 -14.37 8.80 -36.01
CA SER A 54 -15.72 9.31 -36.26
C SER A 54 -16.65 9.22 -35.05
N VAL A 55 -16.53 8.18 -34.22
CA VAL A 55 -17.33 7.95 -33.01
C VAL A 55 -16.47 7.37 -31.88
N TRP A 56 -16.96 7.50 -30.64
CA TRP A 56 -16.41 6.78 -29.50
C TRP A 56 -16.91 5.33 -29.51
N VAL A 57 -15.97 4.40 -29.48
CA VAL A 57 -16.21 2.96 -29.33
C VAL A 57 -15.90 2.58 -27.88
N PHE A 58 -16.85 1.94 -27.22
CA PHE A 58 -16.75 1.60 -25.80
C PHE A 58 -16.47 0.12 -25.60
N THR A 59 -15.57 -0.19 -24.68
CA THR A 59 -15.26 -1.55 -24.23
C THR A 59 -15.60 -1.69 -22.76
N THR A 60 -16.61 -2.51 -22.46
CA THR A 60 -16.99 -2.83 -21.07
C THR A 60 -16.00 -3.80 -20.44
N PRO A 61 -15.40 -3.46 -19.28
CA PRO A 61 -14.38 -4.28 -18.67
C PRO A 61 -14.96 -5.56 -18.05
N ASN A 62 -14.17 -6.64 -18.11
CA ASN A 62 -14.39 -7.82 -17.29
C ASN A 62 -13.41 -7.83 -16.09
N LYS A 63 -13.68 -8.66 -15.08
CA LYS A 63 -12.78 -8.79 -13.93
C LYS A 63 -11.40 -9.26 -14.39
N GLY A 64 -10.38 -8.50 -14.02
CA GLY A 64 -8.99 -8.76 -14.41
C GLY A 64 -8.47 -7.84 -15.51
N PHE A 65 -9.34 -7.07 -16.19
CA PHE A 65 -8.90 -6.03 -17.11
C PHE A 65 -7.89 -5.09 -16.44
N ALA A 66 -6.79 -4.81 -17.13
CA ALA A 66 -5.74 -3.91 -16.66
C ALA A 66 -5.37 -2.90 -17.74
N VAL A 67 -5.14 -1.65 -17.34
CA VAL A 67 -4.77 -0.55 -18.24
C VAL A 67 -3.74 0.33 -17.56
N TRP A 68 -2.76 0.78 -18.35
CA TRP A 68 -1.82 1.81 -17.96
C TRP A 68 -2.39 3.20 -18.28
N LEU A 69 -2.42 4.08 -17.28
CA LEU A 69 -2.77 5.49 -17.41
C LEU A 69 -1.50 6.29 -17.72
N GLU A 70 -1.43 6.90 -18.89
CA GLU A 70 -0.22 7.60 -19.35
C GLU A 70 0.06 8.90 -18.59
N ASP A 71 -0.97 9.71 -18.32
CA ASP A 71 -0.88 10.97 -17.58
C ASP A 71 -0.43 10.81 -16.12
N VAL A 72 -0.86 9.73 -15.47
CA VAL A 72 -0.53 9.42 -14.06
C VAL A 72 0.72 8.55 -13.95
N GLY A 73 1.06 7.77 -14.98
CA GLY A 73 2.15 6.81 -14.94
C GLY A 73 1.89 5.65 -13.98
N ARG A 74 0.65 5.15 -13.92
CA ARG A 74 0.25 4.00 -13.08
C ARG A 74 -0.83 3.15 -13.74
N GLN A 75 -0.95 1.91 -13.28
CA GLN A 75 -1.97 0.97 -13.74
C GLN A 75 -3.24 0.94 -12.87
N ARG A 76 -4.38 0.78 -13.52
CA ARG A 76 -5.68 0.42 -12.93
C ARG A 76 -6.03 -1.02 -13.30
N ASN A 77 -6.76 -1.69 -12.42
CA ASN A 77 -7.31 -3.03 -12.64
C ASN A 77 -8.78 -3.04 -12.29
N PHE A 78 -9.59 -3.72 -13.10
CA PHE A 78 -11.01 -3.88 -12.82
C PHE A 78 -11.22 -5.08 -11.91
N ASN A 79 -11.71 -4.83 -10.68
CA ASN A 79 -11.90 -5.89 -9.68
C ASN A 79 -13.21 -6.71 -9.89
N GLY A 80 -13.97 -6.40 -10.94
CA GLY A 80 -15.29 -6.94 -11.23
C GLY A 80 -16.44 -6.00 -10.84
N THR A 81 -16.14 -4.89 -10.17
CA THR A 81 -17.10 -3.85 -9.80
C THR A 81 -16.56 -2.46 -10.12
N ASP A 82 -15.30 -2.18 -9.81
CA ASP A 82 -14.66 -0.86 -9.99
C ASP A 82 -13.21 -0.98 -10.49
N TRP A 83 -12.72 0.12 -11.08
CA TRP A 83 -11.32 0.32 -11.42
C TRP A 83 -10.51 0.79 -10.22
N VAL A 84 -9.58 -0.04 -9.79
CA VAL A 84 -8.79 0.16 -8.58
C VAL A 84 -7.30 0.14 -8.94
N PHE A 85 -6.48 0.91 -8.22
CA PHE A 85 -5.03 0.84 -8.44
C PHE A 85 -4.51 -0.53 -8.02
N PHE A 86 -3.55 -1.10 -8.77
CA PHE A 86 -3.01 -2.44 -8.49
C PHE A 86 -2.57 -2.65 -7.04
N GLY A 87 -1.95 -1.64 -6.42
CA GLY A 87 -1.52 -1.72 -5.00
C GLY A 87 -2.68 -1.82 -3.99
N SER A 88 -3.91 -1.53 -4.41
CA SER A 88 -5.11 -1.61 -3.54
C SER A 88 -5.86 -2.95 -3.66
N THR A 89 -5.54 -3.79 -4.65
CA THR A 89 -6.12 -5.12 -4.83
C THR A 89 -5.27 -6.25 -4.27
N VAL A 90 -4.01 -5.97 -3.96
CA VAL A 90 -3.07 -6.96 -3.44
C VAL A 90 -3.19 -7.00 -1.92
N ASP A 91 -3.70 -8.10 -1.38
CA ASP A 91 -3.66 -8.37 0.05
C ASP A 91 -2.19 -8.41 0.49
N HIS A 92 -1.85 -7.70 1.57
CA HIS A 92 -0.52 -7.75 2.16
C HIS A 92 -0.09 -9.19 2.46
N GLY A 93 -1.04 -10.08 2.82
CA GLY A 93 -0.79 -11.51 3.06
C GLY A 93 -0.49 -12.34 1.80
N SER A 94 -0.71 -11.79 0.59
CA SER A 94 -0.43 -12.47 -0.69
C SER A 94 0.98 -12.22 -1.21
N LEU A 95 1.70 -11.26 -0.61
CA LEU A 95 3.08 -10.97 -0.98
C LEU A 95 4.00 -12.07 -0.43
N THR A 96 4.53 -12.90 -1.32
CA THR A 96 5.50 -13.94 -0.95
C THR A 96 6.90 -13.34 -0.85
N GLY A 97 7.64 -13.69 0.20
CA GLY A 97 9.00 -13.18 0.42
C GLY A 97 9.07 -11.78 1.04
N VAL A 98 7.95 -11.24 1.50
CA VAL A 98 7.91 -10.04 2.34
C VAL A 98 7.13 -10.33 3.63
N GLY A 99 7.76 -10.13 4.78
CA GLY A 99 7.13 -10.19 6.08
C GLY A 99 6.46 -8.86 6.46
N PRO A 100 5.72 -8.81 7.58
CA PRO A 100 5.09 -7.59 8.10
C PRO A 100 6.04 -6.39 8.34
N SER A 101 7.36 -6.59 8.22
CA SER A 101 8.40 -5.58 8.46
C SER A 101 9.19 -5.18 7.20
N ASP A 102 8.84 -5.69 6.02
CA ASP A 102 9.58 -5.44 4.77
C ASP A 102 9.16 -4.15 4.04
N HIS A 103 8.61 -3.17 4.78
CA HIS A 103 8.35 -1.84 4.29
C HIS A 103 9.65 -1.02 4.23
N HIS A 104 10.32 -1.12 3.08
CA HIS A 104 11.58 -0.49 2.68
C HIS A 104 12.82 -1.02 3.38
N VAL A 105 13.85 -1.32 2.58
CA VAL A 105 15.24 -1.46 3.05
C VAL A 105 15.56 -0.20 3.85
N LYS A 106 15.73 -0.35 5.16
CA LYS A 106 16.12 0.74 6.06
C LYS A 106 17.54 1.19 5.73
N THR A 107 17.68 2.08 4.76
CA THR A 107 18.92 2.82 4.54
C THR A 107 19.04 3.92 5.59
N GLY A 108 19.31 3.54 6.84
CA GLY A 108 19.62 4.49 7.91
C GLY A 108 19.13 4.05 9.28
N ASN A 109 20.01 4.21 10.28
CA ASN A 109 19.80 3.91 11.71
C ASN A 109 18.77 4.84 12.39
N TYR A 110 17.58 5.00 11.82
CA TYR A 110 16.49 5.66 12.50
C TYR A 110 15.19 4.91 12.23
N GLU A 111 15.03 3.77 12.92
CA GLU A 111 13.68 3.42 13.33
C GLU A 111 13.18 4.58 14.21
N VAL A 112 12.13 5.24 13.73
CA VAL A 112 11.17 5.88 14.62
C VAL A 112 10.64 4.74 15.49
N PHE A 113 11.28 4.47 16.63
CA PHE A 113 10.66 3.69 17.69
C PHE A 113 9.41 4.49 18.05
N GLY A 114 8.25 4.08 17.53
CA GLY A 114 6.98 4.56 18.03
C GLY A 114 7.00 4.30 19.53
N LEU A 115 7.22 5.37 20.31
CA LEU A 115 7.24 5.39 21.77
C LEU A 115 7.73 4.06 22.38
N THR A 116 9.05 3.85 22.55
CA THR A 116 9.68 2.72 23.27
C THR A 116 8.64 1.94 24.08
N GLU A 117 8.19 0.78 23.58
CA GLU A 117 6.96 0.10 23.98
C GLU A 117 6.67 0.23 25.47
N GLU A 118 5.55 0.87 25.84
CA GLU A 118 5.12 0.97 27.24
C GLU A 118 4.40 -0.33 27.61
N VAL A 119 5.00 -1.08 28.51
CA VAL A 119 4.51 -2.38 29.00
C VAL A 119 4.06 -2.28 30.44
N THR A 120 3.09 -3.11 30.85
CA THR A 120 2.68 -3.23 32.25
C THR A 120 3.60 -4.15 33.06
N ALA A 121 4.42 -4.95 32.38
CA ALA A 121 5.49 -5.74 32.95
C ALA A 121 6.55 -6.01 31.88
N LEU A 122 7.83 -5.98 32.26
CA LEU A 122 8.90 -6.41 31.37
C LEU A 122 8.80 -7.92 31.08
N PRO A 123 9.06 -8.36 29.83
CA PRO A 123 9.24 -9.77 29.53
C PRO A 123 10.51 -10.31 30.19
N ALA A 124 10.69 -11.63 30.20
CA ALA A 124 11.93 -12.24 30.62
C ALA A 124 13.12 -11.65 29.86
N ALA A 125 14.21 -11.35 30.58
CA ALA A 125 15.44 -10.94 29.92
C ALA A 125 16.02 -12.14 29.14
N GLY A 126 16.44 -11.90 27.91
CA GLY A 126 16.92 -12.92 27.00
C GLY A 126 17.63 -12.31 25.80
N ALA A 127 18.30 -13.14 25.01
CA ALA A 127 19.08 -12.72 23.84
C ALA A 127 18.19 -12.04 22.78
N GLU A 128 16.92 -12.44 22.70
CA GLU A 128 15.90 -11.83 21.85
C GLU A 128 15.56 -10.37 22.24
N ASN A 129 15.90 -9.97 23.47
CA ASN A 129 15.66 -8.63 23.98
C ASN A 129 16.95 -7.80 24.14
N LEU A 130 18.15 -8.35 23.90
CA LEU A 130 19.43 -7.66 24.11
C LEU A 130 19.49 -6.31 23.36
N GLY A 131 19.85 -5.23 24.06
CA GLY A 131 19.95 -3.88 23.51
C GLY A 131 18.62 -3.14 23.36
N ARG A 132 17.48 -3.81 23.59
CA ARG A 132 16.15 -3.19 23.53
C ARG A 132 15.97 -2.20 24.69
N PHE A 133 15.43 -1.03 24.39
CA PHE A 133 14.92 -0.10 25.38
C PHE A 133 13.43 -0.39 25.62
N MET A 134 12.97 -0.35 26.87
CA MET A 134 11.57 -0.53 27.25
C MET A 134 11.13 0.51 28.27
N ARG A 135 9.83 0.83 28.27
CA ARG A 135 9.21 1.62 29.34
C ARG A 135 8.23 0.75 30.09
N GLU A 136 8.38 0.60 31.40
CA GLU A 136 7.42 -0.12 32.23
C GLU A 136 6.55 0.86 33.00
N ARG A 137 5.23 0.66 32.95
CA ARG A 137 4.27 1.30 33.84
C ARG A 137 3.25 0.27 34.32
N ALA A 138 3.44 -0.22 35.53
CA ALA A 138 2.69 -1.37 36.07
C ALA A 138 1.17 -1.16 36.09
N SER A 139 0.72 0.07 36.38
CA SER A 139 -0.71 0.43 36.39
C SER A 139 -0.91 1.94 36.35
N THR A 140 -2.16 2.36 36.15
CA THR A 140 -2.56 3.77 36.23
C THR A 140 -2.15 4.37 37.57
N GLY A 141 -1.48 5.53 37.54
CA GLY A 141 -1.01 6.22 38.73
C GLY A 141 0.36 5.76 39.25
N GLN A 142 0.99 4.76 38.64
CA GLN A 142 2.39 4.39 38.90
C GLN A 142 3.34 5.21 38.02
N ALA A 143 4.58 5.35 38.49
CA ALA A 143 5.68 5.95 37.73
C ALA A 143 6.08 5.07 36.54
N THR A 144 6.52 5.70 35.45
CA THR A 144 7.10 5.01 34.30
C THR A 144 8.60 4.86 34.50
N LYS A 145 9.12 3.66 34.28
CA LYS A 145 10.55 3.34 34.36
C LYS A 145 11.10 3.04 32.98
N VAL A 146 12.30 3.51 32.66
CA VAL A 146 12.99 3.18 31.41
C VAL A 146 14.05 2.12 31.69
N TYR A 147 14.10 1.08 30.87
CA TYR A 147 15.06 -0.02 30.98
C TYR A 147 15.80 -0.27 29.67
N VAL A 148 16.96 -0.92 29.77
CA VAL A 148 17.68 -1.54 28.65
C VAL A 148 18.08 -2.96 29.01
N CYS A 149 17.89 -3.92 28.11
CA CYS A 149 18.35 -5.29 28.33
C CYS A 149 19.85 -5.38 28.00
N MET A 150 20.66 -5.89 28.92
CA MET A 150 22.10 -6.05 28.77
C MET A 150 22.52 -7.50 29.04
N GLN A 151 23.64 -7.93 28.45
CA GLN A 151 24.32 -9.15 28.84
C GLN A 151 25.22 -8.86 30.05
N ASN A 152 25.13 -9.70 31.08
CA ASN A 152 25.91 -9.58 32.31
C ASN A 152 27.20 -10.40 32.24
N SER A 153 28.05 -10.27 33.26
CA SER A 153 29.37 -10.92 33.31
C SER A 153 29.33 -12.45 33.49
N ALA A 154 28.14 -13.04 33.65
CA ALA A 154 27.92 -14.48 33.73
C ALA A 154 27.27 -15.03 32.44
N ASP A 155 27.33 -14.27 31.35
CA ASP A 155 26.69 -14.57 30.05
C ASP A 155 25.16 -14.70 30.10
N GLY A 156 24.54 -14.23 31.20
CA GLY A 156 23.10 -14.07 31.32
C GLY A 156 22.62 -12.72 30.78
N HIS A 157 21.30 -12.55 30.68
CA HIS A 157 20.68 -11.28 30.28
C HIS A 157 19.91 -10.69 31.46
N GLU A 158 19.91 -9.36 31.57
CA GLU A 158 19.17 -8.64 32.61
C GLU A 158 18.63 -7.30 32.12
N TRP A 159 17.54 -6.84 32.72
CA TRP A 159 17.01 -5.50 32.51
C TRP A 159 17.66 -4.51 33.47
N VAL A 160 18.34 -3.50 32.93
CA VAL A 160 18.97 -2.43 33.70
C VAL A 160 18.10 -1.19 33.62
N GLN A 161 17.65 -0.69 34.78
CA GLN A 161 16.87 0.55 34.84
C GLN A 161 17.77 1.76 34.58
N LEU A 162 17.37 2.61 33.64
CA LEU A 162 18.07 3.85 33.28
C LEU A 162 17.45 5.09 33.93
N GLY A 163 16.15 5.05 34.25
CA GLY A 163 15.45 6.18 34.85
C GLY A 163 14.03 5.83 35.29
N ILE A 164 13.43 6.72 36.08
CA ILE A 164 12.05 6.63 36.57
C ILE A 164 11.43 8.03 36.59
N SER A 165 10.16 8.16 36.20
CA SER A 165 9.40 9.41 36.26
C SER A 165 9.01 9.76 37.70
N THR A 166 8.81 11.05 37.99
CA THR A 166 8.24 11.54 39.26
C THR A 166 6.73 11.48 39.29
#